data_AF-A0A6N9IY36-F1
#
_entry.id   AF-A0A6N9IY36-F1
#
_cell.length_a   1.000
_cell.length_b   1.000
_cell.length_c   1.000
_cell.angle_alpha   90.00
_cell.angle_beta   90.00
_cell.angle_gamma   90.00
#
_symmetry.space_group_name_H-M   'P 1'
#
loop_
_entity.id
_entity.type
_entity.pdbx_description
1 polymer ?
#
loop_
_entity_poly.entity_id
_entity_poly.type
_entity_poly.pdbx_seq_one_letter_code
_entity_poly.pdbx_strand_id
1 'polypeptide(L)'
;MMILKKYVLLMFIKVYLLTVSGLIGIYLIIDFFERVDEFMAKNSPITDLVTYYVYKIPFIGGYMAPQAVLLATVITLASLARQNEFTAMKACGISVTGITFPIIGASVVIAFLALANSEYVAPKTNQKTNYIFLHKIRNKQSYRKIPKNDLWLKAKDNSIWSVDTFDIEKSSLHGLIIVMPDDGFGIKQRIDAASAVWSVDKWFFIDGYIRKFNKDGLISTEYFESRSF
;
A
#
# COMPACT_ATOMS: atom_id res chain seq x y z
N MET A 1 -31.65 -4.43 33.05
CA MET A 1 -30.64 -5.02 32.13
C MET A 1 -30.19 -4.08 30.99
N MET A 2 -31.12 -3.44 30.26
CA MET A 2 -30.77 -2.63 29.06
C MET A 2 -30.07 -1.30 29.39
N ILE A 3 -30.37 -0.71 30.55
CA ILE A 3 -29.76 0.56 31.00
C ILE A 3 -28.26 0.40 31.24
N LEU A 4 -27.85 -0.68 31.92
CA LEU A 4 -26.43 -0.96 32.19
C LEU A 4 -25.65 -1.19 30.90
N LYS A 5 -26.20 -2.00 29.98
CA LYS A 5 -25.57 -2.24 28.68
C LYS A 5 -25.38 -0.93 27.90
N LYS A 6 -26.39 -0.06 27.92
CA LYS A 6 -26.32 1.29 27.30
C LYS A 6 -25.28 2.18 27.97
N TYR A 7 -25.17 2.12 29.30
CA TYR A 7 -24.17 2.88 30.06
C TYR A 7 -22.74 2.47 29.69
N VAL A 8 -22.43 1.17 29.74
CA VAL A 8 -21.11 0.64 29.37
C VAL A 8 -20.79 0.93 27.90
N LEU A 9 -21.77 0.77 27.01
CA LEU A 9 -21.63 1.11 25.59
C LEU A 9 -21.28 2.58 25.37
N LEU A 10 -22.02 3.51 25.99
CA LEU A 10 -21.77 4.94 25.86
C LEU A 10 -20.43 5.34 26.45
N MET A 11 -20.03 4.74 27.58
CA MET A 11 -18.71 4.96 28.16
C MET A 11 -17.62 4.48 27.19
N PHE A 12 -17.75 3.26 26.65
CA PHE A 12 -16.81 2.70 25.69
C PHE A 12 -16.69 3.56 24.43
N ILE A 13 -17.81 3.97 23.82
CA ILE A 13 -17.78 4.80 22.61
C ILE A 13 -17.09 6.14 22.86
N LYS A 14 -17.35 6.79 24.00
CA LYS A 14 -16.66 8.05 24.36
C LYS A 14 -15.15 7.86 24.48
N VAL A 15 -14.72 6.80 25.16
CA VAL A 15 -13.30 6.49 25.31
C VAL A 15 -12.67 6.09 23.96
N TYR A 16 -13.38 5.33 23.13
CA TYR A 16 -12.94 4.99 21.77
C TYR A 16 -12.74 6.22 20.90
N LEU A 17 -13.70 7.16 20.88
CA LEU A 17 -13.56 8.40 20.12
C LEU A 17 -12.38 9.25 20.61
N LEU A 18 -12.15 9.31 21.92
CA LEU A 18 -11.01 10.02 22.50
C LEU A 18 -9.67 9.37 22.10
N THR A 19 -9.58 8.05 22.25
CA THR A 19 -8.34 7.29 21.96
C THR A 19 -8.00 7.28 20.48
N VAL A 20 -8.98 7.05 19.59
CA VAL A 20 -8.75 7.08 18.14
C VAL A 20 -8.34 8.48 17.67
N SER A 21 -8.98 9.53 18.19
CA SER A 21 -8.63 10.91 17.84
C SER A 21 -7.22 11.28 18.34
N GLY A 22 -6.87 10.84 19.55
CA GLY A 22 -5.53 11.02 20.10
C GLY A 22 -4.44 10.31 19.28
N LEU A 23 -4.68 9.04 18.91
CA LEU A 23 -3.75 8.27 18.08
C LEU A 23 -3.59 8.86 16.67
N ILE A 24 -4.69 9.27 16.04
CA ILE A 24 -4.64 9.99 14.75
C ILE A 24 -3.86 11.29 14.91
N GLY A 25 -4.12 12.07 15.96
CA GLY A 25 -3.43 13.34 16.21
C GLY A 25 -1.93 13.17 16.38
N ILE A 26 -1.49 12.21 17.21
CA ILE A 26 -0.07 11.89 17.40
C ILE A 26 0.58 11.49 16.07
N TYR A 27 -0.08 10.61 15.31
CA TYR A 27 0.42 10.19 14.00
C TYR A 27 0.58 11.37 13.04
N LEU A 28 -0.42 12.25 12.97
CA LEU A 28 -0.39 13.42 12.09
C LEU A 28 0.75 14.37 12.45
N ILE A 29 1.02 14.58 13.75
CA ILE A 29 2.14 15.42 14.21
C ILE A 29 3.47 14.81 13.79
N ILE A 30 3.67 13.51 14.01
CA ILE A 30 4.90 12.82 13.61
C ILE A 30 5.11 12.92 12.10
N ASP A 31 4.10 12.56 11.31
CA ASP A 31 4.16 12.61 9.84
C ASP A 31 4.35 14.03 9.31
N PHE A 32 3.80 15.03 10.01
CA PHE A 32 4.03 16.44 9.72
C PHE A 32 5.49 16.82 9.89
N PHE A 33 6.11 16.54 11.04
CA PHE A 33 7.52 16.87 11.26
C PHE A 33 8.46 16.10 10.33
N GLU A 34 8.15 14.86 9.96
CA GLU A 34 8.95 14.10 9.00
C GLU A 34 8.94 14.71 7.59
N ARG A 35 7.85 15.39 7.20
CA ARG A 35 7.62 15.80 5.82
C ARG A 35 7.62 17.30 5.60
N VAL A 36 7.55 18.11 6.66
CA VAL A 36 7.41 19.57 6.56
C VAL A 36 8.51 20.19 5.69
N ASP A 37 9.75 19.68 5.79
CA ASP A 37 10.87 20.16 5.00
C ASP A 37 10.66 19.96 3.49
N GLU A 38 10.05 18.83 3.08
CA GLU A 38 9.73 18.56 1.66
C GLU A 38 8.68 19.53 1.11
N PHE A 39 7.70 19.91 1.94
CA PHE A 39 6.67 20.88 1.56
C PHE A 39 7.23 22.30 1.48
N MET A 40 8.10 22.67 2.43
CA MET A 40 8.75 23.98 2.49
C MET A 40 9.74 24.19 1.34
N ALA A 41 10.53 23.17 1.00
CA ALA A 41 11.52 23.24 -0.08
C ALA A 41 10.91 23.52 -1.47
N LYS A 42 9.60 23.28 -1.64
CA LYS A 42 8.89 23.35 -2.92
C LYS A 42 7.96 24.57 -3.08
N ASN A 43 7.94 25.49 -2.11
CA ASN A 43 6.98 26.61 -2.06
C ASN A 43 5.52 26.15 -2.29
N SER A 44 5.17 24.98 -1.76
CA SER A 44 3.82 24.43 -1.96
C SER A 44 2.81 25.26 -1.16
N PRO A 45 1.63 25.57 -1.73
CA PRO A 45 0.59 26.28 -0.99
C PRO A 45 0.21 25.53 0.29
N ILE A 46 0.02 26.26 1.40
CA ILE A 46 -0.45 25.70 2.69
C ILE A 46 -1.79 24.95 2.51
N THR A 47 -2.61 25.35 1.56
CA THR A 47 -3.86 24.68 1.21
C THR A 47 -3.65 23.25 0.74
N ASP A 48 -2.59 22.96 -0.01
CA ASP A 48 -2.25 21.60 -0.46
C ASP A 48 -1.78 20.73 0.71
N LEU A 49 -1.06 21.30 1.69
CA LEU A 49 -0.66 20.63 2.92
C LEU A 49 -1.90 20.24 3.76
N VAL A 50 -2.80 21.17 4.03
CA VAL A 50 -4.02 20.89 4.80
C VAL A 50 -4.87 19.83 4.09
N THR A 51 -5.06 19.97 2.78
CA THR A 51 -5.83 19.02 1.96
C THR A 51 -5.20 17.63 1.98
N TYR A 52 -3.87 17.55 1.93
CA TYR A 52 -3.10 16.30 2.03
C TYR A 52 -3.42 15.56 3.33
N TYR A 53 -3.35 16.25 4.49
CA TYR A 53 -3.61 15.62 5.78
C TYR A 53 -5.08 15.25 5.97
N VAL A 54 -6.02 16.08 5.52
CA VAL A 54 -7.46 15.77 5.58
C VAL A 54 -7.78 14.48 4.81
N TYR A 55 -7.21 14.29 3.62
CA TYR A 55 -7.40 13.05 2.85
C TYR A 55 -6.63 11.85 3.42
N LYS A 56 -5.65 12.08 4.28
CA LYS A 56 -4.88 11.01 4.94
C LYS A 56 -5.58 10.48 6.19
N ILE A 57 -6.43 11.27 6.85
CA ILE A 57 -7.16 10.87 8.06
C ILE A 57 -7.93 9.55 7.90
N PRO A 58 -8.71 9.31 6.82
CA PRO A 58 -9.45 8.04 6.69
C PRO A 58 -8.54 6.82 6.68
N PHE A 59 -7.38 6.91 6.02
CA PHE A 59 -6.39 5.84 6.02
C PHE A 59 -5.81 5.61 7.42
N ILE A 60 -5.38 6.67 8.10
CA ILE A 60 -4.82 6.58 9.46
C ILE A 60 -5.88 6.06 10.44
N GLY A 61 -7.13 6.53 10.34
CA GLY A 61 -8.23 6.09 11.18
C GLY A 61 -8.53 4.60 11.02
N GLY A 62 -8.51 4.07 9.79
CA GLY A 62 -8.62 2.64 9.54
C GLY A 62 -7.44 1.86 10.11
N TYR A 63 -6.22 2.38 9.94
CA TYR A 63 -4.99 1.75 10.44
C TYR A 63 -4.88 1.75 11.97
N MET A 64 -5.39 2.80 12.64
CA MET A 64 -5.34 2.99 14.10
C MET A 64 -6.55 2.43 14.84
N ALA A 65 -7.60 2.01 14.13
CA ALA A 65 -8.82 1.47 14.73
C ALA A 65 -8.58 0.30 15.70
N PRO A 66 -7.83 -0.77 15.37
CA PRO A 66 -7.65 -1.90 16.30
C PRO A 66 -6.88 -1.52 17.58
N GLN A 67 -5.89 -0.63 17.47
CA GLN A 67 -5.10 -0.10 18.58
C GLN A 67 -5.98 0.78 19.47
N ALA A 68 -6.83 1.62 18.88
CA ALA A 68 -7.80 2.45 19.59
C ALA A 68 -8.84 1.59 20.33
N VAL A 69 -9.36 0.54 19.71
CA VAL A 69 -10.31 -0.41 20.35
C VAL A 69 -9.66 -1.09 21.56
N LEU A 70 -8.41 -1.55 21.43
CA LEU A 70 -7.67 -2.16 22.54
C LEU A 70 -7.54 -1.20 23.72
N LEU A 71 -7.02 0.00 23.45
CA LEU A 71 -6.80 1.02 24.48
C LEU A 71 -8.12 1.46 25.12
N ALA A 72 -9.16 1.67 24.32
CA ALA A 72 -10.47 2.06 24.80
C ALA A 72 -11.11 0.99 25.69
N THR A 73 -10.94 -0.29 25.35
CA THR A 73 -11.43 -1.40 26.16
C THR A 73 -10.75 -1.41 27.52
N VAL A 74 -9.42 -1.30 27.55
CA VAL A 74 -8.64 -1.28 28.79
C VAL A 74 -9.05 -0.08 29.66
N ILE A 75 -9.11 1.12 29.10
CA ILE A 75 -9.48 2.33 29.84
C ILE A 75 -10.91 2.25 30.37
N THR A 76 -11.84 1.72 29.58
CA THR A 76 -13.24 1.57 30.00
C THR A 76 -13.35 0.61 31.18
N LEU A 77 -12.76 -0.59 31.09
CA LEU A 77 -12.79 -1.58 32.16
C LEU A 77 -12.04 -1.08 33.41
N ALA A 78 -10.89 -0.42 33.24
CA ALA A 78 -10.14 0.18 34.33
C ALA A 78 -10.93 1.29 35.04
N SER A 79 -11.68 2.11 34.28
CA SER A 79 -12.54 3.15 34.85
C SER A 79 -13.68 2.57 35.69
N LEU A 80 -14.35 1.52 35.18
CA LEU A 80 -15.39 0.79 35.91
C LEU A 80 -14.84 0.14 37.19
N ALA A 81 -13.63 -0.42 37.12
CA ALA A 81 -12.98 -1.02 38.28
C ALA A 81 -12.59 0.03 39.34
N ARG A 82 -12.00 1.16 38.92
CA ARG A 82 -11.55 2.24 39.82
C ARG A 82 -12.71 2.89 40.57
N GLN A 83 -13.88 2.97 39.96
CA GLN A 83 -15.09 3.53 40.58
C GLN A 83 -15.89 2.48 41.38
N ASN A 84 -15.35 1.26 41.57
CA ASN A 84 -16.04 0.11 42.17
C ASN A 84 -17.35 -0.30 41.47
N GLU A 85 -17.67 0.26 40.30
CA GLU A 85 -18.86 -0.10 39.51
C GLU A 85 -18.76 -1.54 39.02
N PHE A 86 -17.56 -1.99 38.62
CA PHE A 86 -17.32 -3.37 38.19
C PHE A 86 -17.61 -4.37 39.32
N THR A 87 -17.15 -4.07 40.53
CA THR A 87 -17.39 -4.90 41.73
C THR A 87 -18.86 -4.89 42.11
N ALA A 88 -19.52 -3.73 42.08
CA ALA A 88 -20.95 -3.59 42.37
C ALA A 88 -21.82 -4.40 41.39
N MET A 89 -21.52 -4.34 40.08
CA MET A 89 -22.22 -5.14 39.07
C MET A 89 -22.11 -6.65 39.35
N LYS A 90 -20.90 -7.11 39.70
CA LYS A 90 -20.68 -8.53 40.07
C LYS A 90 -21.45 -8.91 41.33
N ALA A 91 -21.49 -8.05 42.35
CA ALA A 91 -22.25 -8.29 43.57
C ALA A 91 -23.76 -8.40 43.32
N CYS A 92 -24.28 -7.68 42.31
CA CYS A 92 -25.66 -7.80 41.84
C CYS A 92 -25.93 -9.06 40.97
N GLY A 93 -24.98 -10.00 40.88
CA GLY A 93 -25.14 -11.24 40.12
C GLY A 93 -24.94 -11.13 38.61
N ILE A 94 -24.39 -10.00 38.12
CA ILE A 94 -24.12 -9.83 36.68
C ILE A 94 -22.80 -10.53 36.35
N SER A 95 -22.84 -11.44 35.36
CA SER A 95 -21.64 -12.12 34.88
C SER A 95 -20.66 -11.15 34.22
N VAL A 96 -19.37 -11.47 34.26
CA VAL A 96 -18.32 -10.70 33.56
C VAL A 96 -18.62 -10.60 32.07
N THR A 97 -19.12 -11.68 31.47
CA THR A 97 -19.56 -11.70 30.06
C THR A 97 -20.71 -10.72 29.79
N GLY A 98 -21.63 -10.55 30.73
CA GLY A 98 -22.72 -9.58 30.62
C GLY A 98 -22.24 -8.13 30.62
N ILE A 99 -21.15 -7.84 31.34
CA ILE A 99 -20.50 -6.52 31.41
C ILE A 99 -19.72 -6.23 30.13
N THR A 100 -19.01 -7.21 29.58
CA THR A 100 -18.15 -7.03 28.39
C THR A 100 -18.89 -7.15 27.06
N PHE A 101 -20.06 -7.80 27.02
CA PHE A 101 -20.86 -7.98 25.80
C PHE A 101 -21.14 -6.69 25.01
N PRO A 102 -21.50 -5.54 25.64
CA PRO A 102 -21.70 -4.28 24.92
C PRO A 102 -20.42 -3.76 24.24
N ILE A 103 -19.26 -4.02 24.85
CA ILE A 103 -17.95 -3.65 24.30
C ILE A 103 -17.67 -4.49 23.07
N ILE A 104 -17.83 -5.81 23.16
CA ILE A 104 -17.62 -6.74 22.03
C ILE A 104 -18.54 -6.38 20.86
N GLY A 105 -19.82 -6.13 21.13
CA GLY A 105 -20.79 -5.71 20.11
C GLY A 105 -20.37 -4.41 19.42
N ALA A 106 -19.92 -3.42 20.18
CA ALA A 106 -19.40 -2.17 19.62
C ALA A 106 -18.12 -2.39 18.80
N SER A 107 -17.19 -3.21 19.27
CA SER A 107 -15.95 -3.55 18.55
C SER A 107 -16.23 -4.22 17.21
N VAL A 108 -17.22 -5.11 17.12
CA VAL A 108 -17.65 -5.73 15.87
C VAL A 108 -18.19 -4.68 14.89
N VAL A 109 -19.04 -3.77 15.37
CA VAL A 109 -19.55 -2.66 14.54
C VAL A 109 -18.41 -1.76 14.06
N ILE A 110 -17.46 -1.43 14.93
CA ILE A 110 -16.27 -0.65 14.57
C ILE A 110 -15.41 -1.39 13.53
N ALA A 111 -15.26 -2.71 13.65
CA ALA A 111 -14.52 -3.50 12.68
C ALA A 111 -15.18 -3.45 11.30
N PHE A 112 -16.50 -3.57 11.20
CA PHE A 112 -17.23 -3.40 9.94
C PHE A 112 -17.09 -1.99 9.36
N LEU A 113 -17.14 -0.96 10.21
CA LEU A 113 -16.91 0.43 9.79
C LEU A 113 -15.48 0.64 9.27
N ALA A 114 -14.48 0.06 9.95
CA ALA A 114 -13.09 0.13 9.53
C ALA A 114 -12.86 -0.62 8.21
N LEU A 115 -13.51 -1.77 8.02
CA LEU A 115 -13.49 -2.53 6.77
C LEU A 115 -14.13 -1.72 5.63
N ALA A 116 -15.32 -1.17 5.84
CA ALA A 116 -15.98 -0.32 4.84
C ALA A 116 -15.15 0.92 4.50
N ASN A 117 -14.52 1.55 5.50
CA ASN A 117 -13.61 2.66 5.27
C ASN A 117 -12.40 2.23 4.43
N SER A 118 -11.80 1.07 4.72
CA SER A 118 -10.63 0.55 4.01
C SER A 118 -10.93 0.15 2.56
N GLU A 119 -12.15 -0.30 2.28
CA GLU A 119 -12.57 -0.74 0.94
C GLU A 119 -13.05 0.43 0.07
N TYR A 120 -13.81 1.37 0.63
CA TYR A 120 -14.50 2.40 -0.17
C TYR A 120 -13.92 3.80 -0.06
N VAL A 121 -13.46 4.20 1.13
CA VAL A 121 -13.07 5.58 1.42
C VAL A 121 -11.57 5.75 1.28
N ALA A 122 -10.79 4.95 2.00
CA ALA A 122 -9.33 5.02 2.04
C ALA A 122 -8.68 4.91 0.65
N PRO A 123 -9.13 4.06 -0.29
CA PRO A 123 -8.51 4.00 -1.62
C PRO A 123 -8.72 5.28 -2.41
N LYS A 124 -9.93 5.86 -2.36
CA LYS A 124 -10.26 7.11 -3.07
C LYS A 124 -9.49 8.30 -2.50
N THR A 125 -9.37 8.38 -1.18
CA THR A 125 -8.62 9.47 -0.54
C THR A 125 -7.12 9.29 -0.69
N ASN A 126 -6.59 8.06 -0.58
CA ASN A 126 -5.18 7.77 -0.81
C ASN A 126 -4.75 8.08 -2.24
N GLN A 127 -5.59 7.85 -3.25
CA GLN A 127 -5.27 8.28 -4.63
C GLN A 127 -5.06 9.80 -4.71
N LYS A 128 -5.91 10.59 -4.04
CA LYS A 128 -5.76 12.06 -4.00
C LYS A 128 -4.54 12.49 -3.20
N THR A 129 -4.29 11.87 -2.05
CA THR A 129 -3.09 12.10 -1.21
C THR A 129 -1.81 11.80 -1.99
N ASN A 130 -1.76 10.67 -2.69
CA ASN A 130 -0.63 10.28 -3.53
C ASN A 130 -0.47 11.20 -4.73
N TYR A 131 -1.56 11.64 -5.35
CA TYR A 131 -1.51 12.62 -6.43
C TYR A 131 -0.85 13.92 -5.95
N ILE A 132 -1.31 14.49 -4.82
CA ILE A 132 -0.71 15.70 -4.25
C ILE A 132 0.78 15.47 -3.95
N PHE A 133 1.12 14.38 -3.25
CA PHE A 133 2.49 14.13 -2.84
C PHE A 133 3.45 13.85 -4.00
N LEU A 134 3.07 13.00 -4.94
CA LEU A 134 3.95 12.59 -6.04
C LEU A 134 4.03 13.65 -7.15
N HIS A 135 2.91 14.25 -7.51
CA HIS A 135 2.87 15.20 -8.62
C HIS A 135 3.24 16.63 -8.22
N LYS A 136 2.76 17.12 -7.08
CA LYS A 136 3.02 18.52 -6.68
C LYS A 136 4.32 18.66 -5.90
N ILE A 137 4.59 17.73 -4.98
CA ILE A 137 5.72 17.84 -4.06
C ILE A 137 6.94 17.15 -4.63
N ARG A 138 6.85 15.88 -5.02
CA ARG A 138 8.05 15.11 -5.39
C ARG A 138 8.48 15.24 -6.86
N ASN A 139 7.68 15.86 -7.74
CA ASN A 139 7.93 15.96 -9.20
C ASN A 139 8.34 14.62 -9.87
N LYS A 140 7.96 13.48 -9.29
CA LYS A 140 8.17 12.21 -9.98
C LYS A 140 7.09 12.13 -11.04
N GLN A 141 7.49 12.33 -12.30
CA GLN A 141 6.61 12.25 -13.46
C GLN A 141 5.69 11.04 -13.30
N SER A 142 4.39 11.33 -13.39
CA SER A 142 3.25 10.43 -13.30
C SER A 142 3.57 8.93 -13.42
N TYR A 143 3.10 8.14 -12.46
CA TYR A 143 2.95 6.68 -12.56
C TYR A 143 2.15 6.22 -13.80
N ARG A 144 1.61 7.14 -14.60
CA ARG A 144 0.95 6.87 -15.90
C ARG A 144 1.89 6.97 -17.10
N LYS A 145 3.10 7.48 -16.95
CA LYS A 145 4.18 7.24 -17.91
C LYS A 145 4.89 5.99 -17.41
N ILE A 146 4.57 4.84 -18.00
CA ILE A 146 5.50 3.70 -18.00
C ILE A 146 6.87 4.32 -18.28
N PRO A 147 7.89 4.14 -17.41
CA PRO A 147 9.21 4.70 -17.63
C PRO A 147 9.57 4.43 -19.08
N LYS A 148 9.68 5.49 -19.88
CA LYS A 148 9.99 5.28 -21.30
C LYS A 148 11.35 4.62 -21.43
N ASN A 149 12.20 4.70 -20.40
CA ASN A 149 13.55 4.19 -20.41
C ASN A 149 13.82 3.22 -19.24
N ASP A 150 14.74 2.29 -19.48
CA ASP A 150 15.31 1.34 -18.52
C ASP A 150 14.28 0.47 -17.78
N LEU A 151 13.36 -0.14 -18.53
CA LEU A 151 12.37 -1.06 -17.96
C LEU A 151 12.99 -2.44 -17.76
N TRP A 152 13.03 -2.88 -16.51
CA TRP A 152 13.40 -4.25 -16.16
C TRP A 152 12.15 -5.04 -15.77
N LEU A 153 11.82 -6.04 -16.58
CA LEU A 153 10.64 -6.90 -16.39
C LEU A 153 11.09 -8.34 -16.18
N LYS A 154 10.41 -9.04 -15.27
CA LYS A 154 10.61 -10.47 -15.05
C LYS A 154 9.39 -11.22 -15.58
N ALA A 155 9.61 -12.06 -16.60
CA ALA A 155 8.55 -12.85 -17.22
C ALA A 155 8.27 -14.15 -16.43
N LYS A 156 7.15 -14.80 -16.77
CA LYS A 156 6.68 -16.03 -16.09
C LYS A 156 7.65 -17.21 -16.24
N ASP A 157 8.44 -17.22 -17.31
CA ASP A 157 9.48 -18.21 -17.60
C ASP A 157 10.81 -17.91 -16.87
N ASN A 158 10.81 -16.99 -15.89
CA ASN A 158 11.97 -16.53 -15.15
C ASN A 158 12.98 -15.72 -16.01
N SER A 159 12.65 -15.41 -17.27
CA SER A 159 13.48 -14.54 -18.11
C SER A 159 13.41 -13.08 -17.64
N ILE A 160 14.54 -12.39 -17.75
CA ILE A 160 14.68 -10.98 -17.38
C ILE A 160 14.81 -10.18 -18.66
N TRP A 161 13.90 -9.23 -18.85
CA TRP A 161 13.83 -8.35 -20.01
C TRP A 161 14.26 -6.97 -19.59
N SER A 162 15.32 -6.45 -20.20
CA SER A 162 15.71 -5.04 -20.13
C SER A 162 15.29 -4.36 -21.42
N VAL A 163 14.50 -3.30 -21.32
CA VAL A 163 14.03 -2.50 -22.46
C VAL A 163 14.51 -1.06 -22.27
N ASP A 164 15.31 -0.58 -23.21
CA ASP A 164 15.85 0.78 -23.17
C ASP A 164 14.81 1.83 -23.57
N THR A 165 13.93 1.54 -24.54
CA THR A 165 12.81 2.44 -24.86
C THR A 165 11.53 1.74 -25.28
N PHE A 166 10.39 2.13 -24.69
CA PHE A 166 9.07 1.66 -25.11
C PHE A 166 8.23 2.76 -25.78
N ASP A 167 7.88 2.55 -27.04
CA ASP A 167 6.96 3.40 -27.78
C ASP A 167 5.54 2.81 -27.78
N ILE A 168 4.62 3.50 -27.09
CA ILE A 168 3.22 3.09 -26.91
C ILE A 168 2.43 3.22 -28.22
N GLU A 169 2.74 4.21 -29.07
CA GLU A 169 1.97 4.47 -30.30
C GLU A 169 2.25 3.41 -31.37
N LYS A 170 3.48 2.90 -31.40
CA LYS A 170 3.93 1.90 -32.39
C LYS A 170 3.97 0.47 -31.84
N SER A 171 3.67 0.28 -30.55
CA SER A 171 3.83 -1.03 -29.86
C SER A 171 5.21 -1.66 -30.11
N SER A 172 6.23 -0.82 -30.12
CA SER A 172 7.61 -1.21 -30.46
C SER A 172 8.54 -0.96 -29.28
N LEU A 173 9.32 -1.97 -28.94
CA LEU A 173 10.41 -1.93 -27.96
C LEU A 173 11.72 -1.66 -28.71
N HIS A 174 12.60 -0.86 -28.13
CA HIS A 174 13.94 -0.59 -28.63
C HIS A 174 14.98 -0.90 -27.57
N GLY A 175 16.16 -1.38 -27.98
CA GLY A 175 17.26 -1.74 -27.09
C GLY A 175 16.83 -2.83 -26.12
N LEU A 176 16.56 -4.02 -26.64
CA LEU A 176 16.07 -5.13 -25.85
C LEU A 176 17.20 -6.10 -25.51
N ILE A 177 17.31 -6.43 -24.23
CA ILE A 177 18.17 -7.52 -23.75
C ILE A 177 17.30 -8.50 -22.96
N ILE A 178 17.18 -9.73 -23.46
CA ILE A 178 16.52 -10.83 -22.75
C ILE A 178 17.59 -11.75 -22.20
N VAL A 179 17.59 -11.97 -20.90
CA VAL A 179 18.47 -12.92 -20.21
C VAL A 179 17.64 -14.07 -19.66
N MET A 180 17.96 -15.29 -20.07
CA MET A 180 17.37 -16.52 -19.55
C MET A 180 18.35 -17.15 -18.55
N PRO A 181 18.07 -17.07 -17.24
CA PRO A 181 18.92 -17.68 -16.22
C PRO A 181 18.82 -19.22 -16.27
N ASP A 182 19.91 -19.86 -15.89
CA ASP A 182 20.01 -21.30 -15.65
C ASP A 182 19.67 -21.61 -14.17
N ASP A 183 19.33 -22.87 -13.87
CA ASP A 183 18.92 -23.31 -12.53
C ASP A 183 20.02 -23.09 -11.46
N GLY A 184 21.28 -22.95 -11.88
CA GLY A 184 22.45 -22.68 -11.03
C GLY A 184 22.90 -21.22 -10.94
N PHE A 185 22.02 -20.24 -11.22
CA PHE A 185 22.35 -18.80 -11.31
C PHE A 185 23.30 -18.40 -12.45
N GLY A 186 23.61 -19.34 -13.36
CA GLY A 186 24.28 -19.04 -14.62
C GLY A 186 23.35 -18.36 -15.64
N ILE A 187 23.89 -17.88 -16.75
CA ILE A 187 23.08 -17.47 -17.90
C ILE A 187 23.07 -18.64 -18.87
N LYS A 188 21.89 -19.10 -19.30
CA LYS A 188 21.77 -20.15 -20.32
C LYS A 188 21.76 -19.55 -21.72
N GLN A 189 21.00 -18.47 -21.88
CA GLN A 189 20.82 -17.79 -23.14
C GLN A 189 20.61 -16.29 -22.92
N ARG A 190 21.20 -15.49 -23.80
CA ARG A 190 20.96 -14.05 -23.90
C ARG A 190 20.55 -13.71 -25.33
N ILE A 191 19.51 -12.90 -25.47
CA ILE A 191 19.06 -12.38 -26.76
C ILE A 191 19.21 -10.86 -26.69
N ASP A 192 20.03 -10.30 -27.56
CA ASP A 192 20.19 -8.86 -27.72
C ASP A 192 19.49 -8.48 -29.04
N ALA A 193 18.52 -7.58 -29.04
CA ALA A 193 17.80 -7.15 -30.24
C ALA A 193 17.66 -5.62 -30.30
N ALA A 194 17.84 -5.05 -31.49
CA ALA A 194 17.73 -3.60 -31.68
C ALA A 194 16.29 -3.12 -31.50
N SER A 195 15.32 -3.88 -32.01
CA SER A 195 13.90 -3.58 -31.82
C SER A 195 13.05 -4.84 -31.73
N ALA A 196 11.90 -4.74 -31.07
CA ALA A 196 10.88 -5.78 -31.07
C ALA A 196 9.50 -5.18 -31.29
N VAL A 197 8.74 -5.75 -32.22
CA VAL A 197 7.38 -5.32 -32.56
C VAL A 197 6.41 -6.42 -32.18
N TRP A 198 5.34 -6.05 -31.50
CA TRP A 198 4.25 -6.99 -31.19
C TRP A 198 3.36 -7.18 -32.42
N SER A 199 3.23 -8.41 -32.91
CA SER A 199 2.33 -8.76 -34.02
C SER A 199 1.69 -10.12 -33.76
N VAL A 200 0.35 -10.17 -33.77
CA VAL A 200 -0.49 -11.38 -33.66
C VAL A 200 0.04 -12.41 -32.65
N ASP A 201 -0.10 -12.08 -31.35
CA ASP A 201 0.26 -12.92 -30.18
C ASP A 201 1.74 -13.29 -30.02
N LYS A 202 2.65 -12.73 -30.83
CA LYS A 202 4.09 -12.97 -30.70
C LYS A 202 4.91 -11.68 -30.80
N TRP A 203 6.05 -11.67 -30.12
CA TRP A 203 7.07 -10.63 -30.31
C TRP A 203 7.96 -11.00 -31.49
N PHE A 204 8.08 -10.08 -32.45
CA PHE A 204 9.04 -10.18 -33.55
C PHE A 204 10.25 -9.31 -33.22
N PHE A 205 11.38 -9.96 -32.98
CA PHE A 205 12.65 -9.32 -32.72
C PHE A 205 13.35 -9.06 -34.06
N ILE A 206 13.83 -7.84 -34.25
CA ILE A 206 14.45 -7.37 -35.48
C ILE A 206 15.88 -6.97 -35.14
N ASP A 207 16.81 -7.44 -35.98
CA ASP A 207 18.24 -7.16 -35.92
C ASP A 207 18.85 -7.48 -34.55
N GLY A 208 19.16 -8.76 -34.34
CA GLY A 208 19.61 -9.25 -33.05
C GLY A 208 20.58 -10.42 -33.07
N TYR A 209 21.11 -10.71 -31.89
CA TYR A 209 22.06 -11.77 -31.64
C TYR A 209 21.54 -12.68 -30.54
N ILE A 210 21.58 -14.00 -30.79
CA ILE A 210 21.35 -15.02 -29.76
C ILE A 210 22.69 -15.53 -29.31
N ARG A 211 22.97 -15.42 -28.01
CA ARG A 211 24.17 -15.92 -27.36
C ARG A 211 23.78 -17.04 -26.42
N LYS A 212 24.35 -18.23 -26.63
CA LYS A 212 24.17 -19.38 -25.73
C LYS A 212 25.42 -19.57 -24.89
N PHE A 213 25.24 -19.87 -23.61
CA PHE A 213 26.31 -19.99 -22.64
C PHE A 213 26.24 -21.36 -21.94
N ASN A 214 27.40 -21.91 -21.62
CA ASN A 214 27.57 -23.08 -20.75
C ASN A 214 28.35 -22.67 -19.48
N LYS A 215 28.59 -23.62 -18.57
CA LYS A 215 29.43 -23.43 -17.38
C LYS A 215 30.83 -22.89 -17.67
N ASP A 216 31.36 -23.16 -18.87
CA ASP A 216 32.71 -22.75 -19.30
C ASP A 216 32.75 -21.44 -20.11
N GLY A 217 31.60 -20.85 -20.44
CA GLY A 217 31.51 -19.57 -21.17
C GLY A 217 30.61 -19.60 -22.40
N LEU A 218 30.86 -18.68 -23.35
CA LEU A 218 30.06 -18.49 -24.56
C LEU A 218 30.26 -19.68 -25.53
N ILE A 219 29.15 -20.33 -25.91
CA ILE A 219 29.15 -21.47 -26.84
C ILE A 219 29.03 -20.98 -28.29
N SER A 220 28.06 -20.10 -28.54
CA SER A 220 27.71 -19.69 -29.90
C SER A 220 27.04 -18.33 -29.91
N THR A 221 27.33 -17.54 -30.94
CA THR A 221 26.61 -16.32 -31.28
C THR A 221 25.97 -16.50 -32.65
N GLU A 222 24.65 -16.42 -32.73
CA GLU A 222 23.87 -16.52 -33.97
C GLU A 222 23.21 -15.17 -34.24
N TYR A 223 23.49 -14.58 -35.40
CA TYR A 223 22.81 -13.38 -35.87
C TYR A 223 21.47 -13.74 -36.51
N PHE A 224 20.44 -12.93 -36.27
CA PHE A 224 19.17 -13.02 -36.96
C PHE A 224 18.68 -11.63 -37.40
N GLU A 225 18.16 -11.56 -38.62
CA GLU A 225 17.56 -10.35 -39.18
C GLU A 225 16.15 -10.12 -38.62
N SER A 226 15.33 -11.18 -38.60
CA SER A 226 14.02 -11.18 -37.93
C SER A 226 13.68 -12.57 -37.39
N ARG A 227 13.26 -12.65 -36.13
CA ARG A 227 12.86 -13.91 -35.49
C ARG A 227 11.74 -13.69 -34.48
N SER A 228 10.80 -14.64 -34.42
CA SER A 228 9.82 -14.72 -33.32
C SER A 228 10.19 -15.87 -32.40
N PHE A 229 9.92 -15.70 -31.11
CA PHE A 229 10.09 -16.72 -30.08
C PHE A 229 8.75 -16.96 -29.36
#